data_AF-A0A517WLJ6-F1
#
_entry.id   AF-A0A517WLJ6-F1
#
_cell.length_a   1.000
_cell.length_b   1.000
_cell.length_c   1.000
_cell.angle_alpha   90.00
_cell.angle_beta   90.00
_cell.angle_gamma   90.00
#
_symmetry.space_group_name_H-M   'P 1'
#
loop_
_entity.id
_entity.type
_entity.pdbx_description
1 polymer ?
#
loop_
_entity_poly.entity_id
_entity_poly.type
_entity_poly.pdbx_seq_one_letter_code
_entity_poly.pdbx_strand_id
1 'polypeptide(L)'
;MAKASYTLREGRVYVHQKCRQSTQVNGGDFEGLCNPFNLCLGTVCAHCGGPRALRTFHWADTGEQLDDYRRRLRTKVPPIYSWWYLWISPLIGLIAGTIIGPLFLNNSSLPVAAGSALVGALVMYLIIGPKLLMLIAPKKYYQLR
;
A
#
# COMPACT_ATOMS: atom_id res chain seq x y z
N MET A 1 -22.37 13.01 -12.60
CA MET A 1 -21.55 11.83 -12.25
C MET A 1 -20.08 12.21 -12.34
N ALA A 2 -19.42 12.39 -11.19
CA ALA A 2 -18.03 12.81 -11.13
C ALA A 2 -17.12 11.66 -11.63
N LYS A 3 -16.32 11.92 -12.66
CA LYS A 3 -15.31 10.96 -13.15
C LYS A 3 -14.21 10.85 -12.09
N ALA A 4 -14.17 9.74 -11.35
CA ALA A 4 -13.03 9.38 -10.53
C ALA A 4 -11.82 9.08 -11.44
N SER A 5 -11.02 10.10 -11.74
CA SER A 5 -9.82 9.99 -12.59
C SER A 5 -8.60 9.53 -11.79
N TYR A 6 -8.68 8.36 -11.16
CA TYR A 6 -7.51 7.68 -10.61
C TYR A 6 -7.51 6.23 -11.08
N THR A 7 -7.00 6.01 -12.28
CA THR A 7 -6.51 4.69 -12.68
C THR A 7 -5.12 4.95 -13.19
N LEU A 8 -4.09 4.40 -12.54
CA LEU A 8 -2.87 4.04 -13.27
C LEU A 8 -3.36 3.15 -14.42
N ARG A 9 -3.51 3.72 -15.62
CA ARG A 9 -4.27 3.09 -16.73
C ARG A 9 -3.56 1.88 -17.33
N GLU A 10 -2.30 1.66 -16.99
CA GLU A 10 -1.50 0.60 -17.59
C GLU A 10 -1.09 -0.37 -16.50
N GLY A 11 -1.83 -1.46 -16.39
CA GLY A 11 -1.31 -2.63 -15.71
C GLY A 11 0.00 -3.06 -16.35
N ARG A 12 0.93 -3.57 -15.55
CA ARG A 12 2.25 -3.99 -16.03
C ARG A 12 2.39 -5.49 -15.90
N VAL A 13 3.23 -6.09 -16.72
CA VAL A 13 3.47 -7.53 -16.70
C VAL A 13 4.78 -7.81 -15.97
N TYR A 14 4.75 -8.74 -15.01
CA TYR A 14 5.96 -9.30 -14.40
C TYR A 14 6.05 -10.81 -14.67
N VAL A 15 7.25 -11.36 -14.52
CA VAL A 15 7.55 -12.78 -14.76
C VAL A 15 8.07 -13.40 -13.47
N HIS A 16 7.54 -14.58 -13.14
CA HIS A 16 8.02 -15.37 -12.01
C HIS A 16 9.28 -16.13 -12.39
N GLN A 17 10.36 -15.97 -11.62
CA GLN A 17 11.66 -16.58 -11.93
C GLN A 17 11.61 -18.12 -12.01
N LYS A 18 10.81 -18.77 -11.15
CA LYS A 18 10.76 -20.25 -11.09
C LYS A 18 9.99 -20.87 -12.25
N CYS A 19 8.76 -20.42 -12.53
CA CYS A 19 7.93 -21.03 -13.58
C CYS A 19 8.05 -20.32 -14.94
N ARG A 20 8.72 -19.16 -14.99
CA ARG A 20 8.91 -18.32 -16.18
C ARG A 20 7.61 -17.86 -16.85
N GLN A 21 6.48 -17.97 -16.16
CA GLN A 21 5.19 -17.49 -16.63
C GLN A 21 5.03 -16.01 -16.30
N SER A 22 4.38 -15.29 -17.21
CA SER A 22 4.01 -13.89 -17.04
C SER A 22 2.72 -13.76 -16.23
N THR A 23 2.58 -12.64 -15.53
CA THR A 23 1.37 -12.25 -14.83
C THR A 23 1.15 -10.77 -15.05
N GLN A 24 0.00 -10.43 -15.62
CA GLN A 24 -0.43 -9.04 -15.74
C GLN A 24 -1.02 -8.60 -14.40
N VAL A 25 -0.57 -7.45 -13.90
CA VAL A 25 -1.09 -6.83 -12.69
C VAL A 25 -1.71 -5.49 -13.01
N ASN A 26 -2.92 -5.24 -12.51
CA ASN A 26 -3.76 -4.11 -12.89
C ASN A 26 -4.52 -3.60 -11.65
N GLY A 27 -5.15 -2.44 -11.76
CA GLY A 27 -6.06 -1.93 -10.72
C GLY A 27 -5.40 -1.76 -9.34
N GLY A 28 -6.10 -2.20 -8.30
CA GLY A 28 -5.65 -2.04 -6.91
C GLY A 28 -4.37 -2.81 -6.57
N ASP A 29 -4.16 -3.98 -7.18
CA ASP A 29 -2.93 -4.77 -6.97
C ASP A 29 -1.72 -4.06 -7.58
N PHE A 30 -1.92 -3.42 -8.75
CA PHE A 30 -0.89 -2.63 -9.39
C PHE A 30 -0.58 -1.35 -8.59
N GLU A 31 -1.61 -0.67 -8.10
CA GLU A 31 -1.46 0.46 -7.19
C GLU A 31 -0.68 0.05 -5.93
N GLY A 32 -1.01 -1.09 -5.32
CA GLY A 32 -0.29 -1.60 -4.15
C GLY A 32 1.18 -1.87 -4.42
N LEU A 33 1.50 -2.41 -5.60
CA LEU A 33 2.87 -2.69 -6.01
C LEU A 33 3.66 -1.41 -6.36
N CYS A 34 2.98 -0.36 -6.81
CA CYS A 34 3.59 0.91 -7.21
C CYS A 34 3.52 2.00 -6.15
N ASN A 35 2.75 1.81 -5.08
CA ASN A 35 2.67 2.76 -3.97
C ASN A 35 3.86 2.54 -3.00
N PRO A 36 4.78 3.52 -2.87
CA PRO A 36 5.97 3.40 -2.03
C PRO A 36 5.64 3.31 -0.53
N PHE A 37 4.49 3.84 -0.11
CA PHE A 37 4.02 3.84 1.28
C PHE A 37 3.27 2.57 1.65
N ASN A 38 2.75 1.83 0.68
CA ASN A 38 2.04 0.60 0.96
C ASN A 38 3.01 -0.50 1.43
N LEU A 39 2.55 -1.36 2.33
CA LEU A 39 3.31 -2.54 2.74
C LEU A 39 3.01 -3.69 1.76
N CYS A 40 3.83 -3.81 0.71
CA CYS A 40 3.76 -4.93 -0.22
C CYS A 40 4.92 -5.90 0.06
N LEU A 41 4.62 -7.00 0.73
CA LEU A 41 5.60 -8.06 1.05
C LEU A 41 5.74 -9.10 -0.06
N GLY A 42 4.76 -9.17 -0.96
CA GLY A 42 4.70 -10.18 -2.00
C GLY A 42 3.62 -9.91 -3.02
N THR A 43 3.64 -10.70 -4.08
CA THR A 43 2.60 -10.74 -5.12
C THR A 43 2.35 -12.19 -5.53
N VAL A 44 1.42 -12.42 -6.45
CA VAL A 44 0.90 -13.76 -6.78
C VAL A 44 1.25 -14.12 -8.22
N CYS A 45 1.82 -15.29 -8.45
CA CYS A 45 1.93 -15.80 -9.81
C CYS A 45 0.59 -16.41 -10.24
N ALA A 46 0.00 -15.93 -11.36
CA ALA A 46 -1.27 -16.46 -11.86
C ALA A 46 -1.21 -17.95 -12.21
N HIS A 47 -0.02 -18.47 -12.56
CA HIS A 47 0.17 -19.89 -12.90
C HIS A 47 0.46 -20.78 -11.69
N CYS A 48 1.37 -20.37 -10.80
CA CYS A 48 1.71 -21.20 -9.62
C CYS A 48 0.68 -21.10 -8.49
N GLY A 49 -0.08 -20.00 -8.45
CA GLY A 49 -0.94 -19.67 -7.33
C GLY A 49 -0.18 -19.26 -6.06
N GLY A 50 -0.90 -18.57 -5.18
CA GLY A 50 -0.44 -18.17 -3.85
C GLY A 50 0.60 -17.03 -3.82
N PRO A 51 0.77 -16.40 -2.65
CA PRO A 51 1.71 -15.30 -2.47
C PRO A 51 3.16 -15.78 -2.50
N ARG A 52 4.03 -14.97 -3.10
CA ARG A 52 5.48 -15.15 -3.17
C ARG A 52 6.18 -13.82 -2.93
N ALA A 53 7.42 -13.89 -2.44
CA ALA A 53 8.23 -12.70 -2.16
C ALA A 53 8.54 -11.94 -3.46
N LEU A 54 8.58 -10.60 -3.40
CA LEU A 54 8.79 -9.76 -4.58
C LEU A 54 10.10 -10.06 -5.33
N ARG A 55 11.16 -10.43 -4.61
CA ARG A 55 12.47 -10.83 -5.17
C ARG A 55 12.41 -12.00 -6.16
N THR A 56 11.33 -12.80 -6.13
CA THR A 56 11.16 -13.93 -7.06
C THR A 56 10.55 -13.51 -8.40
N PHE A 57 10.29 -12.22 -8.60
CA PHE A 57 9.67 -11.68 -9.79
C PHE A 57 10.52 -10.55 -10.38
N HIS A 58 10.41 -10.37 -11.70
CA HIS A 58 10.98 -9.23 -12.40
C HIS A 58 9.96 -8.66 -13.39
N TRP A 59 10.04 -7.37 -13.67
CA TRP A 59 9.24 -6.72 -14.70
C TRP A 59 9.58 -7.29 -16.07
N ALA A 60 8.58 -7.61 -16.89
CA ALA A 60 8.78 -8.27 -18.18
C ALA A 60 9.46 -7.36 -19.21
N ASP A 61 9.22 -6.06 -19.12
CA ASP A 61 9.70 -5.03 -20.05
C ASP A 61 11.10 -4.52 -19.71
N THR A 62 11.43 -4.39 -18.41
CA THR A 62 12.75 -3.87 -17.98
C THR A 62 13.69 -4.93 -17.40
N GLY A 63 13.18 -6.11 -17.07
CA GLY A 63 13.94 -7.13 -16.33
C GLY A 63 14.25 -6.77 -14.88
N GLU A 64 13.78 -5.63 -14.39
CA GLU A 64 14.06 -5.17 -13.02
C GLU A 64 13.32 -6.02 -11.98
N GLN A 65 14.02 -6.46 -10.93
CA GLN A 65 13.40 -7.19 -9.83
C GLN A 65 12.39 -6.31 -9.07
N LEU A 66 11.26 -6.89 -8.67
CA LEU A 66 10.16 -6.13 -8.08
C LEU A 66 10.52 -5.51 -6.71
N ASP A 67 11.42 -6.14 -5.95
CA ASP A 67 11.91 -5.60 -4.68
C ASP A 67 12.89 -4.43 -4.88
N ASP A 68 13.80 -4.53 -5.85
CA ASP A 68 14.67 -3.43 -6.27
C ASP A 68 13.86 -2.23 -6.79
N TYR A 69 12.86 -2.51 -7.63
CA TYR A 69 11.91 -1.52 -8.11
C TYR A 69 11.27 -0.75 -6.95
N ARG A 70 10.77 -1.45 -5.92
CA ARG A 70 10.16 -0.80 -4.74
C ARG A 70 11.18 -0.05 -3.89
N ARG A 71 12.40 -0.57 -3.74
CA ARG A 71 13.48 0.13 -3.03
C ARG A 71 13.78 1.46 -3.71
N ARG A 72 13.90 1.47 -5.04
CA ARG A 72 14.11 2.67 -5.86
C ARG A 72 12.93 3.63 -5.80
N LEU A 73 11.68 3.13 -5.77
CA LEU A 73 10.52 4.01 -5.59
C LEU A 73 10.59 4.76 -4.26
N ARG A 74 10.95 4.07 -3.17
CA ARG A 74 11.05 4.68 -1.84
C ARG A 74 12.17 5.70 -1.73
N THR A 75 13.30 5.53 -2.44
CA THR A 75 14.39 6.53 -2.40
C THR A 75 14.01 7.85 -3.09
N LYS A 76 13.01 7.85 -3.97
CA LYS A 76 12.50 9.06 -4.63
C LYS A 76 11.52 9.85 -3.75
N VAL A 77 11.01 9.25 -2.67
CA VAL A 77 10.02 9.88 -1.80
C VAL A 77 10.70 10.82 -0.82
N PRO A 78 10.28 12.10 -0.74
CA PRO A 78 10.79 13.02 0.28
C PRO A 78 10.57 12.48 1.71
N PRO A 79 11.56 12.61 2.61
CA PRO A 79 11.47 12.10 3.98
C PRO A 79 10.26 12.62 4.78
N ILE A 80 9.76 13.81 4.46
CA ILE A 80 8.59 14.40 5.11
C ILE A 80 7.33 13.53 5.00
N TYR A 81 7.13 12.85 3.86
CA TYR A 81 5.97 11.98 3.67
C TYR A 81 6.12 10.67 4.44
N SER A 82 7.35 10.14 4.55
CA SER A 82 7.66 8.99 5.40
C SER A 82 7.46 9.33 6.88
N TRP A 83 7.84 10.53 7.31
CA TRP A 83 7.61 10.99 8.67
C TRP A 83 6.12 11.16 8.97
N TRP A 84 5.37 11.80 8.06
CA TRP A 84 3.92 11.93 8.17
C TRP A 84 3.23 10.56 8.25
N TYR A 85 3.66 9.62 7.40
CA TYR A 85 3.16 8.24 7.42
C TYR A 85 3.39 7.54 8.77
N LEU A 86 4.60 7.63 9.31
CA LEU A 86 5.01 6.90 10.50
C LEU A 86 4.41 7.47 11.79
N TRP A 87 4.16 8.79 11.84
CA TRP A 87 3.75 9.46 13.09
C TRP A 87 2.34 10.02 13.02
N ILE A 88 1.99 10.74 11.96
CA ILE A 88 0.71 11.46 11.90
C ILE A 88 -0.43 10.50 11.59
N SER A 89 -0.24 9.57 10.65
CA SER A 89 -1.27 8.58 10.30
C SER A 89 -1.74 7.72 11.49
N PRO A 90 -0.86 7.02 12.24
CA PRO A 90 -1.29 6.23 13.38
C PRO A 90 -1.86 7.08 14.52
N LEU A 91 -1.38 8.32 14.72
CA LEU A 91 -1.93 9.22 15.73
C LEU A 91 -3.39 9.60 15.43
N ILE A 92 -3.71 9.90 14.17
CA ILE A 92 -5.10 10.13 13.74
C ILE A 92 -5.94 8.88 14.00
N GLY A 93 -5.39 7.70 13.70
CA GLY A 93 -6.07 6.42 13.95
C GLY A 93 -6.33 6.13 15.42
N LEU A 94 -5.37 6.45 16.30
CA LEU A 94 -5.53 6.34 17.75
C LEU A 94 -6.69 7.22 18.22
N ILE A 95 -6.70 8.49 17.84
CA ILE A 95 -7.73 9.46 18.26
C ILE A 95 -9.10 9.09 17.70
N ALA A 96 -9.18 8.69 16.44
CA ALA A 96 -10.45 8.28 15.85
C ALA A 96 -10.97 6.97 16.48
N GLY A 97 -10.08 6.02 16.76
CA GLY A 97 -10.43 4.72 17.32
C GLY A 97 -10.95 4.80 18.76
N THR A 98 -10.44 5.71 19.60
CA THR A 98 -10.96 5.93 20.96
C THR A 98 -12.40 6.44 20.97
N ILE A 99 -12.85 7.09 19.90
CA ILE A 99 -14.20 7.64 19.78
C ILE A 99 -15.12 6.66 19.06
N ILE A 100 -14.73 6.19 17.86
CA ILE A 100 -15.60 5.41 16.98
C ILE A 100 -15.90 4.02 17.55
N GLY A 101 -14.90 3.33 18.10
CA GLY A 101 -15.09 1.95 18.56
C GLY A 101 -16.06 1.81 19.73
N PRO A 102 -15.93 2.59 20.81
CA PRO A 102 -16.90 2.60 21.91
C PRO A 102 -18.32 2.94 21.47
N LEU A 103 -18.48 3.88 20.54
CA LEU A 103 -19.79 4.24 19.98
C LEU A 103 -20.39 3.06 19.20
N PHE A 104 -19.59 2.40 18.36
CA PHE A 104 -20.04 1.26 17.56
C PHE A 104 -20.38 0.02 18.41
N LEU A 105 -19.60 -0.23 19.46
CA LEU A 105 -19.79 -1.35 20.37
C LEU A 105 -20.78 -1.05 21.51
N ASN A 106 -21.28 0.19 21.58
CA ASN A 106 -22.12 0.69 22.67
C ASN A 106 -21.54 0.37 24.07
N ASN A 107 -20.21 0.48 24.21
CA ASN A 107 -19.48 0.15 25.43
C ASN A 107 -18.26 1.08 25.57
N SER A 108 -18.29 1.94 26.59
CA SER A 108 -17.26 2.94 26.84
C SER A 108 -16.22 2.53 27.90
N SER A 109 -16.09 1.23 28.19
CA SER A 109 -15.07 0.75 29.11
C SER A 109 -13.66 1.02 28.57
N LEU A 110 -12.72 1.30 29.48
CA LEU A 110 -11.34 1.60 29.13
C LEU A 110 -10.68 0.55 28.22
N PRO A 111 -10.88 -0.78 28.43
CA PRO A 111 -10.33 -1.80 27.54
C PRO A 111 -10.88 -1.71 26.11
N VAL A 112 -12.17 -1.39 25.96
CA VAL A 112 -12.79 -1.24 24.64
C VAL A 112 -12.27 0.00 23.92
N ALA A 113 -12.15 1.12 24.63
CA ALA A 113 -11.57 2.34 24.07
C ALA A 113 -10.10 2.15 23.65
N ALA A 114 -9.29 1.50 24.50
CA ALA A 114 -7.89 1.21 24.21
C ALA A 114 -7.73 0.22 23.04
N GLY A 115 -8.50 -0.87 23.03
CA GLY A 115 -8.50 -1.83 21.93
C GLY A 115 -8.91 -1.20 20.61
N SER A 116 -9.96 -0.37 20.62
CA SER A 116 -10.45 0.35 19.45
C SER A 116 -9.45 1.39 18.94
N ALA A 117 -8.74 2.07 19.83
CA ALA A 117 -7.66 2.99 19.47
C ALA A 117 -6.54 2.27 18.71
N LEU A 118 -6.09 1.12 19.21
CA LEU A 118 -5.04 0.32 18.57
C LEU A 118 -5.47 -0.19 17.18
N VAL A 119 -6.72 -0.64 17.05
CA VAL A 119 -7.29 -1.03 15.76
C VAL A 119 -7.34 0.16 14.81
N GLY A 120 -7.82 1.31 15.26
CA GLY A 120 -7.86 2.55 14.47
C GLY A 120 -6.46 2.97 14.00
N ALA A 121 -5.46 2.89 14.88
CA ALA A 121 -4.06 3.16 14.55
C ALA A 121 -3.53 2.22 13.46
N LEU A 122 -3.79 0.91 13.59
CA LEU A 122 -3.38 -0.09 12.61
C LEU A 122 -4.06 0.10 11.25
N VAL A 123 -5.36 0.39 11.23
CA VAL A 123 -6.12 0.64 10.00
C VAL A 123 -5.62 1.91 9.30
N MET A 124 -5.40 2.98 10.06
CA MET A 124 -4.82 4.21 9.51
C MET A 124 -3.40 3.99 9.01
N TYR A 125 -2.58 3.22 9.73
CA TYR A 125 -1.21 2.94 9.32
C TYR A 125 -1.14 2.05 8.08
N LEU A 126 -1.86 0.93 8.04
CA LEU A 126 -1.70 -0.08 6.99
C LEU A 126 -2.56 0.16 5.74
N ILE A 127 -3.72 0.81 5.89
CA ILE A 127 -4.74 0.85 4.83
C ILE A 127 -5.00 2.28 4.35
N ILE A 128 -5.38 3.19 5.26
CA ILE A 128 -5.86 4.52 4.87
C ILE A 128 -4.71 5.48 4.59
N GLY A 129 -3.69 5.52 5.47
CA GLY A 129 -2.53 6.40 5.37
C GLY A 129 -1.78 6.32 4.04
N PRO A 130 -1.42 5.12 3.53
CA PRO A 130 -0.76 4.98 2.24
C PRO A 130 -1.59 5.52 1.07
N LYS A 131 -2.92 5.38 1.13
CA LYS A 131 -3.83 5.91 0.11
C LYS A 131 -3.96 7.43 0.20
N LEU A 132 -4.06 7.97 1.41
CA LEU A 132 -4.13 9.42 1.62
C LEU A 132 -2.86 10.11 1.13
N LEU A 133 -1.68 9.55 1.41
CA LEU A 133 -0.41 10.07 0.91
C LEU A 133 -0.29 9.98 -0.60
N MET A 134 -0.91 8.98 -1.23
CA MET A 134 -0.98 8.90 -2.68
C MET A 134 -1.83 10.01 -3.30
N LEU A 135 -2.87 10.47 -2.59
CA LEU A 135 -3.70 11.60 -3.04
C LEU A 135 -3.00 12.95 -2.83
N ILE A 136 -2.24 13.10 -1.75
CA ILE A 136 -1.65 14.38 -1.34
C ILE A 136 -0.25 14.59 -1.94
N ALA A 137 0.57 13.55 -2.00
CA ALA A 137 1.94 13.71 -2.46
C ALA A 137 1.99 13.90 -4.00
N PRO A 138 2.88 14.77 -4.50
CA PRO A 138 2.98 15.06 -5.92
C PRO A 138 3.16 13.81 -6.79
N LYS A 139 2.36 13.71 -7.86
CA LYS A 139 2.37 12.59 -8.83
C LYS A 139 3.76 12.30 -9.44
N LYS A 140 4.66 13.28 -9.45
CA LYS A 140 6.05 13.13 -9.93
C LYS A 140 6.84 12.03 -9.20
N TYR A 141 6.48 11.71 -7.96
CA TYR A 141 7.15 10.67 -7.17
C TYR A 141 6.68 9.25 -7.53
N TYR A 142 5.61 9.14 -8.33
CA TYR A 142 4.96 7.88 -8.69
C TYR A 142 5.06 7.56 -10.19
N GLN A 143 5.96 8.25 -10.92
CA GLN A 143 6.11 8.00 -12.34
C GLN A 143 6.72 6.60 -12.57
N LEU A 144 5.87 5.75 -13.12
CA LEU A 144 6.19 4.43 -13.64
C LEU A 144 7.03 4.66 -14.90
N ARG A 145 8.26 4.15 -14.89
CA ARG A 145 9.12 4.11 -16.07
C ARG A 145 8.83 2.86 -16.87
#